data_AF-A0A0J7Z226-F1
#
_entry.id   AF-A0A0J7Z226-F1
#
_cell.length_a   1.000
_cell.length_b   1.000
_cell.length_c   1.000
_cell.angle_alpha   90.00
_cell.angle_beta   90.00
_cell.angle_gamma   90.00
#
_symmetry.space_group_name_H-M   'P 1'
#
loop_
_entity.id
_entity.type
_entity.pdbx_description
1 polymer ?
#
loop_
_entity_poly.entity_id
_entity_poly.type
_entity_poly.pdbx_seq_one_letter_code
_entity_poly.pdbx_strand_id
1 'polypeptide(L)' 'MAEAHEADRLPRLGMIAPTLSVTYSLTEAGGATRAVRLGEHVGKVSISCLAPSDGLGVEDHAP' A
#
# COMPACT_ATOMS: atom_id res chain seq x y z
N MET A 1 18.50 -8.85 -8.52
CA MET A 1 17.50 -8.36 -9.50
C MET A 1 16.43 -9.41 -9.79
N ALA A 2 16.78 -10.68 -10.02
CA ALA A 2 15.79 -11.77 -10.22
C ALA A 2 14.80 -11.91 -9.04
N GLU A 3 15.27 -11.88 -7.80
CA GLU A 3 14.42 -12.02 -6.60
C GLU A 3 13.29 -10.98 -6.53
N ALA A 4 13.61 -9.69 -6.72
CA ALA A 4 12.61 -8.63 -6.66
C ALA A 4 11.57 -8.77 -7.79
N HIS A 5 11.98 -9.26 -8.97
CA HIS A 5 11.08 -9.49 -10.09
C HIS A 5 10.10 -10.64 -9.81
N GLU A 6 10.60 -11.75 -9.26
CA GLU A 6 9.73 -12.88 -8.86
C GLU A 6 8.79 -12.50 -7.72
N ALA A 7 9.25 -11.68 -6.75
CA ALA A 7 8.40 -11.19 -5.67
C ALA A 7 7.26 -10.29 -6.17
N ASP A 8 7.52 -9.37 -7.12
CA ASP A 8 6.49 -8.49 -7.71
C ASP A 8 5.44 -9.27 -8.53
N ARG A 9 5.82 -10.45 -9.05
CA ARG A 9 4.92 -11.30 -9.83
C ARG A 9 3.83 -11.94 -8.97
N LEU A 10 4.08 -12.23 -7.70
CA LEU A 10 3.14 -12.97 -6.83
C LEU A 10 1.82 -12.22 -6.57
N PRO A 11 1.81 -10.91 -6.27
CA PRO A 11 0.56 -10.13 -6.18
C PRO A 11 -0.23 -10.09 -7.49
N ARG A 12 0.45 -9.98 -8.64
CA ARG A 12 -0.20 -9.96 -9.96
C ARG A 12 -0.93 -11.27 -10.27
N LEU A 13 -0.44 -12.38 -9.73
CA LEU A 13 -1.07 -13.70 -9.84
C LEU A 13 -2.15 -13.94 -8.77
N GLY A 14 -2.44 -12.96 -7.90
CA GLY A 14 -3.37 -13.11 -6.78
C GLY A 14 -2.87 -14.05 -5.67
N MET A 15 -1.60 -14.45 -5.68
CA MET A 15 -1.05 -15.40 -4.70
C MET A 15 -0.70 -14.74 -3.37
N ILE A 16 -0.44 -13.43 -3.37
CA ILE A 16 -0.12 -12.65 -2.17
C ILE A 16 -0.90 -11.34 -2.21
N ALA A 17 -1.72 -11.09 -1.19
CA ALA A 17 -2.43 -9.82 -1.04
C ALA A 17 -1.57 -8.79 -0.27
N PRO A 18 -1.65 -7.49 -0.63
CA PRO A 18 -1.04 -6.43 0.16
C PRO A 18 -1.75 -6.27 1.52
N THR A 19 -0.98 -6.09 2.59
CA THR A 19 -1.46 -5.92 3.97
C THR A 19 -1.60 -4.45 4.35
N LEU A 20 -2.17 -3.63 3.45
CA LEU A 20 -2.45 -2.22 3.74
C LEU A 20 -3.42 -2.10 4.92
N SER A 21 -3.10 -1.26 5.89
CA SER A 21 -3.88 -1.12 7.12
C SER A 21 -4.38 0.28 7.41
N VAL A 22 -3.61 1.31 7.05
CA VAL A 22 -4.00 2.71 7.21
C VAL A 22 -3.46 3.55 6.07
N THR A 23 -4.27 4.50 5.62
CA THR A 23 -3.93 5.46 4.58
C THR A 23 -3.92 6.86 5.18
N TYR A 24 -2.85 7.62 4.93
CA TYR A 24 -2.74 9.03 5.28
C TYR A 24 -2.74 9.89 4.02
N SER A 25 -3.18 11.14 4.11
CA SER A 25 -2.98 12.09 3.02
C SER A 25 -1.50 12.45 2.87
N LEU A 26 -1.10 12.96 1.70
CA LEU A 26 0.26 13.47 1.47
C LEU A 26 0.68 14.51 2.52
N THR A 27 -0.25 15.37 2.94
CA THR A 27 -0.01 16.39 3.97
C THR A 27 0.28 15.79 5.36
N GLU A 28 -0.09 14.53 5.59
CA GLU A 28 0.10 13.82 6.85
C GLU A 28 1.28 12.84 6.82
N ALA A 29 2.10 12.84 5.76
CA ALA A 29 3.22 11.91 5.61
C ALA A 29 4.22 11.91 6.79
N GLY A 30 4.38 13.05 7.47
CA GLY A 30 5.16 13.14 8.71
C GLY A 30 4.54 12.34 9.86
N GLY A 31 3.22 12.43 10.02
CA GLY A 31 2.45 11.66 11.01
C GLY A 31 2.49 10.16 10.71
N ALA A 32 2.33 9.78 9.44
CA ALA A 32 2.48 8.41 8.98
C ALA A 32 3.86 7.82 9.32
N THR A 33 4.93 8.59 9.06
CA THR A 33 6.30 8.17 9.39
C THR A 33 6.51 8.01 10.90
N ARG A 34 5.91 8.89 11.71
CA ARG A 34 5.93 8.76 13.17
C ARG A 34 5.21 7.49 13.62
N ALA A 35 4.02 7.21 13.10
CA ALA A 35 3.25 6.01 13.42
C ALA A 35 4.01 4.72 13.06
N VAL A 36 4.76 4.74 11.95
CA VAL A 36 5.67 3.64 11.58
C VAL A 36 6.79 3.49 12.60
N ARG A 37 7.48 4.58 12.91
CA ARG A 37 8.61 4.58 13.86
C ARG A 37 8.22 4.07 15.25
N LEU A 38 7.04 4.42 15.71
CA LEU A 38 6.56 4.07 17.05
C LEU A 38 5.83 2.72 17.10
N GLY A 39 5.64 2.04 15.96
CA GLY A 39 4.91 0.79 15.89
C GLY A 39 3.41 0.94 16.19
N GLU A 40 2.83 2.12 15.93
CA GLU A 40 1.42 2.43 16.18
C GLU A 40 0.47 1.83 15.11
N HIS A 41 0.96 0.95 14.24
CA HIS A 41 0.21 0.31 13.17
C HIS A 41 0.61 -1.17 13.04
N VAL A 42 -0.30 -1.99 12.51
CA VAL A 42 -0.03 -3.38 12.12
C VAL A 42 -0.22 -3.47 10.61
N GLY A 43 0.73 -4.05 9.88
CA GLY A 43 0.67 -4.11 8.41
C GLY A 43 1.43 -2.97 7.76
N LYS A 44 0.90 -2.41 6.65
CA LYS A 44 1.54 -1.35 5.88
C LYS A 44 0.76 -0.04 5.97
N VAL A 45 1.50 1.05 6.20
CA VAL A 45 1.00 2.42 6.06
C VAL A 45 1.15 2.88 4.61
N SER A 46 0.11 3.50 4.06
CA SER A 46 0.14 4.11 2.74
C SER A 46 -0.08 5.62 2.79
N ILE A 47 0.38 6.30 1.75
CA ILE A 47 0.20 7.75 1.56
C ILE A 47 -0.58 7.96 0.26
N SER A 48 -1.73 8.62 0.35
CA SER A 48 -2.43 9.10 -0.83
C SER A 48 -1.74 10.37 -1.35
N CYS A 49 -1.06 10.23 -2.50
CA CYS A 49 -0.36 11.33 -3.15
C CYS A 49 -1.30 12.16 -4.03
N LEU A 50 -1.51 11.73 -5.27
CA LEU A 50 -2.40 12.43 -6.23
C LEU A 50 -3.77 11.76 -6.35
N ALA A 51 -4.00 10.65 -5.66
CA ALA A 51 -5.29 9.97 -5.67
C ALA A 51 -6.31 10.79 -4.84
N PRO A 52 -7.42 11.25 -5.43
CA PRO A 52 -8.38 12.07 -4.70
C PRO A 52 -9.17 11.30 -3.63
N SER A 53 -9.22 9.97 -3.72
CA SER A 53 -9.87 9.09 -2.77
C SER A 53 -9.26 7.69 -2.81
N ASP A 54 -9.58 6.88 -1.80
CA ASP A 54 -9.22 5.46 -1.76
C ASP A 54 -9.97 4.65 -2.84
N GLY A 55 -9.49 3.43 -3.10
CA GLY A 55 -10.13 2.47 -4.01
C GLY A 55 -9.95 2.76 -5.51
N LEU A 56 -9.09 3.69 -5.87
CA LEU A 56 -8.79 4.05 -7.27
C LEU A 56 -7.67 3.17 -7.85
N GLY A 57 -7.66 3.04 -9.19
CA GLY A 57 -6.58 2.40 -9.94
C GLY A 57 -6.75 0.91 -10.25
N VAL A 58 -7.89 0.31 -9.91
CA VAL A 58 -8.25 -1.04 -10.37
C VAL A 58 -8.86 -0.93 -11.77
N GLU A 59 -8.29 -1.64 -12.74
CA GLU A 59 -8.81 -1.71 -14.12
C GLU A 59 -9.41 -3.10 -14.44
N ASP A 60 -8.94 -4.13 -13.75
CA ASP A 60 -9.48 -5.48 -13.80
C ASP A 60 -10.45 -5.68 -12.62
N HIS A 61 -11.72 -5.40 -12.89
CA HIS A 61 -12.79 -5.69 -11.95
C HIS A 61 -13.29 -7.11 -12.23
N ALA A 62 -12.98 -8.06 -11.36
CA ALA A 62 -13.67 -9.34 -11.35
C ALA A 62 -15.19 -9.10 -11.14
N PRO A 63 -16.07 -9.84 -11.83
CA PRO A 63 -17.52 -9.78 -11.58
C PRO A 63 -17.90 -10.28 -10.19
#